data_AF-A0A8H6ZAF1-F1
#
_entry.id   AF-A0A8H6ZAF1-F1
#
_cell.length_a   1.000
_cell.length_b   1.000
_cell.length_c   1.000
_cell.angle_alpha   90.00
_cell.angle_beta   90.00
_cell.angle_gamma   90.00
#
_symmetry.space_group_name_H-M   'P 1'
#
loop_
_entity.id
_entity.type
_entity.pdbx_description
1 polymer ?
#
loop_
_entity_poly.entity_id
_entity_poly.type
_entity_poly.pdbx_seq_one_letter_code
_entity_poly.pdbx_strand_id
1 'polypeptide(L)'
;MLPYTAQGSAMAIEDAAVLGVIFSHITSRQQVLPFLRAYQNLRYPRTTTTQLAARANQKIFHFSDGPEQEARDNSMREAMEDFREERGEPSRYELAENVKEKNRIQFCYDAEAEAEQWWLTGGSSGEPLTSKP
;
A
#
# COMPACT_ATOMS: atom_id res chain seq x y z
N MET A 1 12.19 5.15 -3.45
CA MET A 1 10.99 6.00 -3.26
C MET A 1 11.34 7.18 -2.35
N LEU A 2 10.65 8.31 -2.46
CA LEU A 2 10.86 9.44 -1.54
C LEU A 2 10.44 9.07 -0.10
N PRO A 3 11.08 9.66 0.93
CA PRO A 3 10.85 9.29 2.33
C PRO A 3 9.58 9.90 2.95
N TYR A 4 8.55 10.24 2.15
CA TYR A 4 7.34 10.95 2.63
C TYR A 4 6.15 10.04 2.97
N THR A 5 6.35 8.72 2.93
CA THR A 5 5.40 7.72 3.47
C THR A 5 6.05 6.77 4.47
N ALA A 6 7.37 6.80 4.61
CA ALA A 6 8.17 5.84 5.41
C ALA A 6 8.02 4.36 4.98
N GLN A 7 7.63 4.09 3.73
CA GLN A 7 7.33 2.73 3.25
C GLN A 7 8.43 2.13 2.36
N GLY A 8 9.56 2.81 2.17
CA GLY A 8 10.60 2.34 1.23
C GLY A 8 11.14 0.95 1.54
N SER A 9 11.47 0.68 2.79
CA SER A 9 11.91 -0.64 3.25
C SER A 9 10.76 -1.65 3.32
N ALA A 10 9.57 -1.23 3.76
CA ALA A 10 8.39 -2.08 3.81
C ALA A 10 8.05 -2.64 2.41
N MET A 11 8.08 -1.83 1.36
CA MET A 11 7.86 -2.29 -0.02
C MET A 11 8.85 -3.39 -0.44
N ALA A 12 10.13 -3.25 -0.07
CA ALA A 12 11.14 -4.26 -0.40
C ALA A 12 10.93 -5.58 0.38
N ILE A 13 10.43 -5.50 1.62
CA ILE A 13 10.07 -6.68 2.41
C ILE A 13 8.85 -7.37 1.81
N GLU A 14 7.81 -6.61 1.43
CA GLU A 14 6.64 -7.13 0.73
C GLU A 14 7.05 -7.80 -0.61
N ASP A 15 7.97 -7.18 -1.38
CA ASP A 15 8.48 -7.75 -2.62
C ASP A 15 9.18 -9.10 -2.38
N ALA A 16 10.00 -9.20 -1.32
CA ALA A 16 10.68 -10.43 -0.94
C ALA A 16 9.68 -11.52 -0.52
N ALA A 17 8.63 -11.16 0.23
CA ALA A 17 7.58 -12.09 0.64
C ALA A 17 6.83 -12.66 -0.58
N VAL A 18 6.38 -11.81 -1.51
CA VAL A 18 5.70 -12.26 -2.74
C VAL A 18 6.61 -13.16 -3.58
N LEU A 19 7.88 -12.79 -3.77
CA LEU A 19 8.84 -13.64 -4.48
C LEU A 19 9.04 -14.98 -3.77
N GLY A 20 9.15 -14.98 -2.44
CA GLY A 20 9.28 -16.19 -1.63
C GLY A 20 8.11 -17.16 -1.87
N VAL A 21 6.87 -16.67 -1.78
CA VAL A 21 5.66 -17.48 -1.99
C VAL A 21 5.57 -17.98 -3.43
N ILE A 22 5.77 -17.11 -4.43
CA ILE A 22 5.68 -17.50 -5.85
C ILE A 22 6.75 -18.54 -6.19
N PHE A 23 8.00 -18.34 -5.76
CA PHE A 23 9.09 -19.25 -6.11
C PHE A 23 9.14 -20.51 -5.24
N SER A 24 8.37 -20.61 -4.16
CA SER A 24 8.32 -21.81 -3.32
C SER A 24 7.84 -23.07 -4.07
N HIS A 25 7.10 -22.90 -5.17
CA HIS A 25 6.58 -23.98 -6.02
C HIS A 25 7.37 -24.19 -7.33
N ILE A 26 8.57 -23.59 -7.46
CA ILE A 26 9.37 -23.76 -8.68
C ILE A 26 9.87 -25.21 -8.80
N THR A 27 9.61 -25.84 -9.94
CA THR A 27 10.08 -27.18 -10.28
C THR A 27 11.01 -27.19 -11.49
N SER A 28 10.98 -26.13 -12.31
CA SER A 28 11.88 -25.98 -13.45
C SER A 28 12.21 -24.53 -13.80
N ARG A 29 13.36 -24.33 -14.45
CA ARG A 29 13.83 -23.02 -14.93
C ARG A 29 12.88 -22.35 -15.93
N GLN A 30 12.07 -23.12 -16.67
CA GLN A 30 11.11 -22.53 -17.61
C GLN A 30 10.01 -21.72 -16.90
N GLN A 31 9.77 -21.96 -15.59
CA GLN A 31 8.77 -21.24 -14.81
C GLN A 31 9.25 -19.88 -14.30
N VAL A 32 10.56 -19.60 -14.34
CA VAL A 32 11.13 -18.34 -13.82
C VAL A 32 10.48 -17.12 -14.48
N LEU A 33 10.34 -17.11 -15.81
CA LEU A 33 9.77 -15.97 -16.52
C LEU A 33 8.27 -15.77 -16.21
N PRO A 34 7.40 -16.81 -16.28
CA PRO A 34 6.03 -16.72 -15.78
C PRO A 34 5.92 -16.22 -14.33
N PHE A 35 6.77 -16.70 -13.42
CA PHE A 35 6.75 -16.32 -12.01
C PHE A 35 7.17 -14.86 -11.79
N LEU A 36 8.17 -14.36 -12.51
CA LEU A 36 8.54 -12.94 -12.48
C LEU A 36 7.42 -12.04 -13.02
N ARG A 37 6.66 -12.50 -14.03
CA ARG A 37 5.48 -11.77 -14.52
C ARG A 37 4.36 -11.75 -13.48
N ALA A 38 4.12 -12.86 -12.79
CA ALA A 38 3.16 -12.91 -11.68
C ALA A 38 3.55 -11.94 -10.56
N TYR A 39 4.81 -11.97 -10.13
CA TYR A 39 5.37 -11.01 -9.17
C TYR A 39 5.12 -9.56 -9.62
N GLN A 40 5.47 -9.24 -10.87
CA GLN A 40 5.26 -7.89 -11.40
C GLN A 40 3.78 -7.49 -11.38
N ASN A 41 2.88 -8.38 -11.80
CA ASN A 41 1.46 -8.09 -11.85
C ASN A 41 0.86 -7.83 -10.46
N LEU A 42 1.28 -8.58 -9.44
CA LEU A 42 0.84 -8.36 -8.06
C LEU A 42 1.43 -7.08 -7.47
N ARG A 43 2.73 -6.85 -7.64
CA ARG A 43 3.46 -5.79 -6.95
C ARG A 43 3.41 -4.44 -7.64
N TYR A 44 3.24 -4.38 -8.96
CA TYR A 44 3.28 -3.12 -9.71
C TYR A 44 2.18 -2.13 -9.28
N PRO A 45 0.90 -2.51 -9.16
CA PRO A 45 -0.15 -1.58 -8.72
C PRO A 45 0.09 -1.02 -7.31
N ARG A 46 0.47 -1.90 -6.38
CA ARG A 46 0.74 -1.57 -4.97
C ARG A 46 1.93 -0.61 -4.82
N THR A 47 3.07 -0.95 -5.41
CA THR A 47 4.29 -0.12 -5.35
C THR A 47 4.11 1.22 -6.05
N THR A 48 3.42 1.25 -7.19
CA THR A 48 3.08 2.49 -7.91
C THR A 48 2.22 3.42 -7.05
N THR A 49 1.17 2.87 -6.41
CA THR A 49 0.27 3.64 -5.56
C THR A 49 1.03 4.31 -4.39
N THR A 50 1.89 3.55 -3.70
CA THR A 50 2.68 4.09 -2.59
C THR A 50 3.73 5.09 -3.06
N GLN A 51 4.34 4.89 -4.23
CA GLN A 51 5.30 5.84 -4.81
C GLN A 51 4.64 7.16 -5.21
N LEU A 52 3.44 7.11 -5.80
CA LEU A 52 2.65 8.30 -6.14
C LEU A 52 2.19 9.03 -4.87
N ALA A 53 1.77 8.31 -3.84
CA ALA A 53 1.44 8.91 -2.54
C ALA A 53 2.64 9.63 -1.92
N ALA A 54 3.83 9.04 -1.95
CA ALA A 54 5.05 9.69 -1.48
C ALA A 54 5.40 10.96 -2.28
N ARG A 55 5.16 10.96 -3.60
CA ARG A 55 5.32 12.16 -4.45
C ARG A 55 4.28 13.24 -4.14
N ALA A 56 3.04 12.87 -3.87
CA ALA A 56 2.01 13.82 -3.45
C ALA A 56 2.37 14.46 -2.10
N ASN A 57 2.77 13.63 -1.12
CA ASN A 57 3.18 14.08 0.20
C ASN A 57 4.40 15.01 0.17
N GLN A 58 5.33 14.80 -0.77
CA GLN A 58 6.43 15.76 -1.00
C GLN A 58 5.91 17.19 -1.17
N LYS A 59 4.81 17.38 -1.92
CA LYS A 59 4.22 18.71 -2.13
C LYS A 59 3.38 19.14 -0.93
N ILE A 60 2.48 18.27 -0.47
CA ILE A 60 1.51 18.58 0.59
C ILE A 60 2.22 19.00 1.88
N PHE A 61 3.33 18.36 2.23
CA PHE A 61 4.06 18.67 3.46
C PHE A 61 4.84 19.99 3.39
N HIS A 62 5.03 20.55 2.20
CA HIS A 62 5.86 21.73 1.96
C HIS A 62 5.08 22.84 1.23
N PHE A 63 3.77 22.93 1.44
CA PHE A 63 3.04 24.12 0.99
C PHE A 63 3.65 25.36 1.64
N SER A 64 3.76 26.43 0.86
CA SER A 64 4.08 27.75 1.39
C SER A 64 2.95 28.23 2.29
N ASP A 65 3.29 29.11 3.23
CA ASP A 65 2.31 29.73 4.13
C ASP A 65 1.17 30.35 3.31
N GLY A 66 -0.07 30.00 3.66
CA GLY A 66 -1.27 30.41 2.93
C GLY A 66 -2.45 29.47 3.14
N PRO A 67 -3.57 29.73 2.45
CA PRO A 67 -4.83 29.01 2.65
C PRO A 67 -4.72 27.49 2.50
N GLU A 68 -3.92 27.00 1.54
CA GLU A 68 -3.71 25.57 1.32
C GLU A 68 -2.94 24.90 2.45
N GLN A 69 -1.96 25.60 3.03
CA GLN A 69 -1.22 25.12 4.19
C GLN A 69 -2.12 25.11 5.43
N GLU A 70 -2.93 26.14 5.65
CA GLU A 70 -3.91 26.20 6.75
C GLU A 70 -4.94 25.08 6.66
N ALA A 71 -5.48 24.81 5.46
CA ALA A 71 -6.42 23.73 5.22
C ALA A 71 -5.80 22.35 5.50
N ARG A 72 -4.56 22.12 5.06
CA ARG A 72 -3.80 20.90 5.35
C ARG A 72 -3.60 20.72 6.85
N ASP A 73 -3.18 21.77 7.55
CA ASP A 73 -2.93 21.75 8.99
C ASP A 73 -4.21 21.46 9.80
N ASN A 74 -5.35 22.05 9.38
CA ASN A 74 -6.66 21.76 9.97
C ASN A 74 -7.01 20.28 9.78
N SER A 75 -6.90 19.76 8.56
CA SER A 75 -7.17 18.35 8.27
C SER A 75 -6.26 17.39 9.04
N MET A 76 -4.97 17.72 9.22
CA MET A 76 -4.06 16.92 10.03
C MET A 76 -4.39 16.95 11.52
N ARG A 77 -4.84 18.10 12.05
CA ARG A 77 -5.34 18.19 13.43
C ARG A 77 -6.58 17.34 13.63
N GLU A 78 -7.54 17.42 12.72
CA GLU A 78 -8.76 16.59 12.75
C GLU A 78 -8.39 15.10 12.77
N ALA A 79 -7.50 14.66 11.88
CA ALA A 79 -7.04 13.27 11.81
C ALA A 79 -6.26 12.78 13.06
N MET A 80 -5.71 13.69 13.87
CA MET A 80 -5.06 13.34 15.14
C MET A 80 -6.07 13.07 16.26
N GLU A 81 -7.31 13.54 16.14
CA GLU A 81 -8.36 13.36 17.14
C GLU A 81 -8.99 11.95 17.05
N ASP A 82 -8.88 11.23 15.92
CA ASP A 82 -9.22 9.79 15.80
C ASP A 82 -8.57 8.96 16.90
N PHE A 83 -7.29 9.25 17.20
CA PHE A 83 -6.50 8.54 18.21
C PHE A 83 -6.89 8.94 19.65
N ARG A 84 -7.66 10.01 19.84
CA ARG A 84 -8.24 10.39 21.14
C ARG A 84 -9.51 9.61 21.43
N GLU A 85 -10.39 9.46 20.44
CA GLU A 85 -11.61 8.64 20.58
C GLU A 85 -11.28 7.19 20.93
N GLU A 86 -10.27 6.58 20.30
CA GLU A 86 -9.82 5.22 20.64
C GLU A 86 -9.30 5.11 22.08
N ARG A 87 -8.87 6.21 22.68
CA ARG A 87 -8.46 6.30 24.10
C ARG A 87 -9.62 6.67 25.03
N GLY A 88 -10.84 6.77 24.52
CA GLY A 88 -12.05 7.13 25.28
C GLY A 88 -12.18 8.62 25.57
N GLU A 89 -11.41 9.48 24.90
CA GLU A 89 -11.53 10.93 25.01
C GLU A 89 -12.49 11.45 23.92
N PRO A 90 -13.43 12.36 24.23
CA PRO A 90 -14.37 12.87 23.24
C PRO A 90 -13.64 13.67 22.17
N SER A 91 -13.85 13.32 20.89
CA SER A 91 -13.33 14.10 19.78
C SER A 91 -13.88 15.52 19.81
N ARG A 92 -13.03 16.48 19.45
CA ARG A 92 -13.45 17.88 19.24
C ARG A 92 -14.03 18.14 17.84
N TYR A 93 -13.92 17.17 16.92
CA TYR A 93 -14.30 17.32 15.51
C TYR A 93 -14.95 16.04 14.94
N GLU A 94 -15.89 16.17 14.01
CA GLU A 94 -16.42 15.03 13.25
C GLU A 94 -15.38 14.58 12.20
N LEU A 95 -14.89 13.36 12.35
CA LEU A 95 -13.88 12.75 11.47
C LEU A 95 -14.37 12.53 10.04
N ALA A 96 -13.50 12.77 9.06
CA ALA A 96 -13.68 12.25 7.72
C ALA A 96 -13.29 10.75 7.67
N GLU A 97 -14.23 9.85 7.33
CA GLU A 97 -14.05 8.39 7.23
C GLU A 97 -12.81 7.91 6.43
N ASN A 98 -12.22 8.78 5.61
CA ASN A 98 -11.20 8.46 4.64
C ASN A 98 -9.79 8.20 5.24
N VAL A 99 -9.52 8.61 6.50
CA VAL A 99 -8.18 8.44 7.11
C VAL A 99 -7.95 7.00 7.56
N LYS A 100 -8.95 6.38 8.21
CA LYS A 100 -8.86 5.00 8.72
C LYS A 100 -8.66 4.00 7.60
N GLU A 101 -9.40 4.14 6.50
CA GLU A 101 -9.27 3.24 5.35
C GLU A 101 -7.92 3.38 4.65
N LYS A 102 -7.40 4.61 4.49
CA LYS A 102 -6.05 4.83 3.94
C LYS A 102 -4.97 4.17 4.80
N ASN A 103 -5.07 4.28 6.13
CA ASN A 103 -4.15 3.64 7.05
C ASN A 103 -4.26 2.12 6.97
N ARG A 104 -5.48 1.56 6.92
CA ARG A 104 -5.71 0.13 6.76
C ARG A 104 -5.07 -0.40 5.47
N ILE A 105 -5.29 0.28 4.34
CA ILE A 105 -4.69 -0.10 3.04
C ILE A 105 -3.15 -0.05 3.11
N GLN A 106 -2.58 0.94 3.79
CA GLN A 106 -1.13 1.11 3.81
C GLN A 106 -0.42 0.16 4.76
N PHE A 107 -0.99 -0.08 5.96
CA PHE A 107 -0.31 -0.77 7.06
C PHE A 107 -0.85 -2.18 7.33
N CYS A 108 -2.04 -2.53 6.84
CA CYS A 108 -2.62 -3.87 7.01
C CYS A 108 -2.59 -4.70 5.71
N TYR A 109 -1.76 -4.32 4.74
CA TYR A 109 -1.58 -5.09 3.51
C TYR A 109 -0.75 -6.35 3.79
N ASP A 110 -1.29 -7.51 3.41
CA ASP A 110 -0.66 -8.81 3.57
C ASP A 110 -0.14 -9.31 2.21
N ALA A 111 1.17 -9.21 2.02
CA ALA A 111 1.84 -9.58 0.79
C ALA A 111 1.86 -11.09 0.55
N GLU A 112 1.97 -11.89 1.62
CA GLU A 112 1.99 -13.36 1.50
C GLU A 112 0.62 -13.86 1.10
N ALA A 113 -0.44 -13.40 1.78
CA ALA A 113 -1.81 -13.77 1.47
C ALA A 113 -2.19 -13.42 0.02
N GLU A 114 -1.76 -12.26 -0.50
CA GLU A 114 -2.03 -11.91 -1.90
C GLU A 114 -1.35 -12.89 -2.89
N ALA A 115 -0.10 -13.27 -2.61
CA ALA A 115 0.62 -14.24 -3.43
C ALA A 115 0.05 -15.67 -3.31
N GLU A 116 -0.46 -16.06 -2.13
CA GLU A 116 -1.18 -17.32 -1.94
C GLU A 116 -2.51 -17.34 -2.70
N GLN A 117 -3.25 -16.23 -2.69
CA GLN A 117 -4.49 -16.11 -3.47
C GLN A 117 -4.24 -16.22 -4.98
N TRP A 118 -3.12 -15.69 -5.47
CA TRP A 118 -2.69 -15.89 -6.86
C TRP A 118 -2.53 -17.39 -7.20
N TRP A 119 -1.94 -18.18 -6.30
CA TRP A 119 -1.87 -19.62 -6.47
C TRP A 119 -3.25 -20.30 -6.50
N LEU A 120 -4.14 -19.92 -5.57
CA LEU A 120 -5.49 -20.51 -5.46
C LEU A 120 -6.37 -20.23 -6.68
N THR A 121 -6.18 -19.09 -7.32
CA THR A 121 -7.02 -18.62 -8.44
C THR A 121 -6.49 -19.00 -9.82
N GLY A 122 -5.39 -19.75 -9.90
CA GLY A 122 -4.89 -20.27 -11.17
C GLY A 122 -3.41 -20.04 -11.45
N GLY A 123 -2.57 -19.73 -10.45
CA GLY A 123 -1.13 -19.50 -10.65
C GLY A 123 -0.36 -20.63 -11.36
N SER A 124 -0.93 -21.84 -11.41
CA SER A 124 -0.38 -22.99 -12.14
C SER A 124 -0.71 -23.06 -13.63
N SER A 125 -1.70 -22.31 -14.14
CA SER A 125 -2.11 -22.37 -15.55
C SER A 125 -1.32 -21.41 -16.46
N GLY A 126 -0.52 -20.51 -15.90
CA GLY A 126 0.30 -19.57 -16.68
C GLY A 126 -0.49 -18.45 -17.37
N GLU A 127 -1.80 -18.37 -17.14
CA GLU A 127 -2.63 -17.28 -17.65
C GLU A 127 -2.60 -16.08 -16.68
N PRO A 128 -2.46 -14.83 -17.20
CA PRO A 128 -2.50 -13.65 -16.36
C PRO A 128 -3.89 -13.49 -15.74
N LEU A 129 -3.94 -13.19 -14.43
CA LEU A 129 -5.17 -12.74 -13.77
C LEU A 129 -5.72 -11.55 -14.54
N THR A 130 -6.90 -11.71 -15.14
CA THR A 130 -7.64 -10.60 -15.70
C THR A 130 -7.98 -9.66 -14.55
N SER A 131 -7.62 -8.38 -14.71
CA SER A 131 -7.89 -7.35 -13.71
C SER A 131 -9.38 -7.38 -13.36
N LYS A 132 -9.71 -7.55 -12.07
CA LYS A 132 -11.08 -7.32 -11.60
C LYS A 132 -11.48 -5.87 -11.92
N PRO A 133 -12.74 -5.64 -12.31
CA PRO A 133 -13.27 -4.33 -12.70
C PRO A 133 -13.26 -3.32 -11.55
#